data_AF-A0A2V9B1X1-F1
#
_entry.id   AF-A0A2V9B1X1-F1
#
_cell.length_a   1.000
_cell.length_b   1.000
_cell.length_c   1.000
_cell.angle_alpha   90.00
_cell.angle_beta   90.00
_cell.angle_gamma   90.00
#
_symmetry.space_group_name_H-M   'P 1'
#
loop_
_entity.id
_entity.type
_entity.pdbx_description
1 polymer ?
#
loop_
_entity_poly.entity_id
_entity_poly.type
_entity_poly.pdbx_seq_one_letter_code
_entity_poly.pdbx_strand_id
1 'polypeptide(L)'
;MEILPLKKHGCRFTLIGAHGRDEKEDSVDFISIPRRQTRATRILLAVAMAFRAARQPAQLYHVHNPEMIPAGLFLKMLGGKKVVYDTQEDHPSMMLTKAYLPRAVRSLASKAVATMERMAARIFDGYIAADSGTLRATARVGRSHKM
;
A
#
# COMPACT_ATOMS: atom_id res chain seq x y z
N MET A 1 8.30 -1.66 -11.32
CA MET A 1 9.69 -1.87 -11.78
C MET A 1 10.71 -1.39 -10.73
N GLU A 2 10.43 -1.57 -9.43
CA GLU A 2 11.28 -1.04 -8.32
C GLU A 2 12.20 -2.09 -7.69
N ILE A 3 11.96 -3.37 -7.98
CA ILE A 3 12.69 -4.51 -7.39
C ILE A 3 14.01 -4.84 -8.12
N LEU A 4 14.17 -4.37 -9.35
CA LEU A 4 15.35 -4.69 -10.20
C LEU A 4 16.66 -4.14 -9.65
N PRO A 5 16.74 -2.90 -9.11
CA PRO A 5 17.95 -2.39 -8.49
C PRO A 5 18.33 -3.16 -7.22
N LEU A 6 17.34 -3.53 -6.39
CA LEU A 6 17.60 -4.20 -5.12
C LEU A 6 17.96 -5.69 -5.27
N LYS A 7 17.53 -6.33 -6.36
CA LYS A 7 17.98 -7.69 -6.73
C LYS A 7 19.51 -7.77 -6.87
N LYS A 8 20.16 -6.69 -7.32
CA LYS A 8 21.63 -6.61 -7.43
C LYS A 8 22.35 -6.59 -6.07
N HIS A 9 21.63 -6.33 -4.98
CA HIS A 9 22.18 -6.27 -3.63
C HIS A 9 21.87 -7.52 -2.79
N GLY A 10 21.41 -8.61 -3.41
CA GLY A 10 21.20 -9.90 -2.73
C GLY A 10 19.99 -9.95 -1.79
N CYS A 11 19.10 -8.95 -1.86
CA CYS A 11 17.86 -8.95 -1.10
C CYS A 11 16.87 -9.98 -1.65
N ARG A 12 16.16 -10.69 -0.77
CA ARG A 12 15.02 -11.54 -1.13
C ARG A 12 13.73 -10.75 -1.06
N PHE A 13 12.86 -10.94 -2.04
CA PHE A 13 11.58 -10.26 -2.14
C PHE A 13 10.45 -11.26 -2.12
N THR A 14 9.36 -10.88 -1.45
CA THR A 14 8.07 -11.55 -1.63
C THR A 14 7.10 -10.53 -2.18
N LEU A 15 6.63 -10.76 -3.41
CA LEU A 15 5.66 -9.90 -4.06
C LEU A 15 4.29 -10.56 -3.99
N ILE A 16 3.38 -9.93 -3.25
CA ILE A 16 2.00 -10.39 -3.14
C ILE A 16 1.16 -9.52 -4.09
N GLY A 17 0.56 -10.13 -5.11
CA GLY A 17 -0.13 -9.36 -6.14
C GLY A 17 -0.84 -10.22 -7.18
N ALA A 18 -1.50 -9.57 -8.13
CA ALA A 18 -2.31 -10.21 -9.16
C ALA A 18 -1.45 -10.89 -10.25
N HIS A 19 -0.59 -11.80 -9.84
CA HIS A 19 0.15 -12.72 -10.70
C HIS A 19 -0.71 -13.96 -10.92
N GLY A 20 -0.71 -14.55 -12.11
CA GLY A 20 -1.65 -15.64 -12.41
C GLY A 20 -1.40 -16.94 -11.64
N ARG A 21 -0.17 -17.12 -11.15
CA ARG A 21 0.31 -18.30 -10.43
C ARG A 21 1.35 -17.88 -9.39
N ASP A 22 1.47 -18.69 -8.33
CA ASP A 22 2.60 -18.60 -7.41
C ASP A 22 3.84 -19.07 -8.17
N GLU A 23 4.84 -18.21 -8.26
CA GLU A 23 6.05 -18.45 -9.05
C GLU A 23 7.27 -18.00 -8.23
N LYS A 24 8.40 -18.68 -8.43
CA LYS A 24 9.67 -18.27 -7.85
C LYS A 24 10.62 -17.99 -8.98
N GLU A 25 11.07 -16.75 -9.10
CA GLU A 25 12.02 -16.35 -10.12
C GLU A 25 13.21 -15.68 -9.44
N ASP A 26 14.37 -16.32 -9.54
CA ASP A 26 15.64 -15.93 -8.93
C ASP A 26 15.60 -15.70 -7.41
N SER A 27 15.27 -14.48 -6.98
CA SER A 27 15.22 -14.03 -5.57
C SER A 27 13.89 -13.37 -5.22
N VAL A 28 12.87 -13.57 -6.06
CA VAL A 28 11.53 -13.04 -5.90
C VAL A 28 10.55 -14.20 -5.79
N ASP A 29 9.92 -14.31 -4.61
CA ASP A 29 8.77 -15.18 -4.39
C ASP A 29 7.49 -14.41 -4.78
N PHE A 30 6.80 -14.84 -5.82
CA PHE A 30 5.51 -14.28 -6.22
C PHE A 30 4.38 -15.07 -5.55
N ILE A 31 3.57 -14.37 -4.74
CA ILE A 31 2.36 -14.91 -4.14
C ILE A 31 1.18 -14.32 -4.91
N SER A 32 0.54 -15.16 -5.70
CA SER A 32 -0.61 -14.84 -6.55
C SER A 32 -1.87 -14.57 -5.75
N ILE A 33 -2.57 -13.51 -6.14
CA ILE A 33 -4.00 -13.35 -5.88
C ILE A 33 -4.78 -13.40 -7.20
N PRO A 34 -6.09 -13.74 -7.16
CA PRO A 34 -6.93 -13.79 -8.34
C PRO A 34 -6.82 -12.53 -9.22
N ARG A 35 -6.58 -12.73 -10.52
CA ARG A 35 -6.40 -11.64 -11.51
C ARG A 35 -7.66 -10.84 -11.79
N ARG A 36 -8.82 -11.50 -11.87
CA ARG A 36 -10.10 -10.82 -12.08
C ARG A 36 -10.62 -10.31 -10.75
N GLN A 37 -10.67 -8.99 -10.62
CA GLN A 37 -11.14 -8.34 -9.41
C GLN A 37 -12.22 -7.32 -9.77
N THR A 38 -13.37 -7.42 -9.12
CA THR A 38 -14.31 -6.32 -9.04
C THR A 38 -13.84 -5.35 -7.95
N ARG A 39 -14.42 -4.15 -7.88
CA ARG A 39 -14.04 -3.16 -6.87
C ARG A 39 -14.27 -3.66 -5.44
N ALA A 40 -15.34 -4.42 -5.22
CA ALA A 40 -15.63 -5.04 -3.92
C ALA A 40 -14.62 -6.16 -3.59
N THR A 41 -14.26 -6.98 -4.58
CA THR A 41 -13.30 -8.05 -4.32
C THR A 41 -11.89 -7.52 -4.07
N ARG A 42 -11.51 -6.33 -4.56
CA ARG A 42 -10.23 -5.69 -4.21
C ARG A 42 -10.08 -5.47 -2.70
N ILE A 43 -11.16 -5.05 -2.02
CA ILE A 43 -11.14 -4.84 -0.57
C ILE A 43 -11.01 -6.17 0.18
N LEU A 44 -11.79 -7.19 -0.22
CA LEU A 44 -11.70 -8.54 0.36
C LEU A 44 -10.32 -9.16 0.14
N LEU A 45 -9.75 -8.96 -1.05
CA LEU A 45 -8.41 -9.43 -1.38
C LEU A 45 -7.33 -8.67 -0.60
N ALA A 46 -7.55 -7.38 -0.28
CA ALA A 46 -6.66 -6.64 0.63
C ALA A 46 -6.51 -7.35 1.98
N VAL A 47 -7.63 -7.79 2.54
CA VAL A 47 -7.66 -8.55 3.80
C VAL A 47 -6.92 -9.88 3.66
N ALA A 48 -7.20 -10.64 2.60
CA ALA A 48 -6.52 -11.90 2.35
C ALA A 48 -4.99 -11.71 2.17
N MET A 49 -4.57 -10.66 1.46
CA MET A 49 -3.17 -10.29 1.32
C MET A 49 -2.53 -9.91 2.64
N ALA A 50 -3.24 -9.19 3.52
CA ALA A 50 -2.75 -8.86 4.86
C ALA A 50 -2.40 -10.11 5.67
N PHE A 51 -3.29 -11.11 5.66
CA PHE A 51 -3.05 -12.39 6.33
C PHE A 51 -1.91 -13.19 5.72
N ARG A 52 -1.75 -13.16 4.39
CA ARG A 52 -0.62 -13.80 3.73
C ARG A 52 0.70 -13.10 4.04
N ALA A 53 0.72 -11.77 4.03
CA ALA A 53 1.86 -10.95 4.39
C ALA A 53 2.28 -11.19 5.86
N ALA A 54 1.32 -11.26 6.77
CA ALA A 54 1.58 -11.49 8.19
C ALA A 54 2.37 -12.80 8.45
N ARG A 55 2.12 -13.82 7.64
CA ARG A 55 2.81 -15.12 7.69
C ARG A 55 4.21 -15.11 7.09
N GLN A 56 4.58 -14.09 6.32
CA GLN A 56 5.93 -13.99 5.76
C GLN A 56 6.92 -13.48 6.82
N PRO A 57 8.13 -14.05 6.90
CA PRO A 57 9.19 -13.56 7.78
C PRO A 57 9.91 -12.36 7.14
N ALA A 58 9.18 -11.28 6.84
CA ALA A 58 9.76 -10.08 6.24
C ALA A 58 10.26 -9.08 7.29
N GLN A 59 11.41 -8.46 7.02
CA GLN A 59 11.97 -7.37 7.84
C GLN A 59 11.28 -6.02 7.57
N LEU A 60 10.73 -5.86 6.36
CA LEU A 60 10.07 -4.65 5.90
C LEU A 60 8.89 -5.02 4.99
N TYR A 61 7.76 -4.37 5.21
CA TYR A 61 6.56 -4.48 4.38
C TYR A 61 6.34 -3.18 3.64
N HIS A 62 6.27 -3.25 2.31
CA HIS A 62 6.07 -2.10 1.44
C HIS A 62 4.66 -2.17 0.85
N VAL A 63 3.89 -1.10 1.05
CA VAL A 63 2.48 -1.00 0.67
C VAL A 63 2.29 0.17 -0.30
N HIS A 64 1.64 -0.05 -1.44
CA HIS A 64 1.52 0.99 -2.47
C HIS A 64 0.13 1.65 -2.56
N ASN A 65 -0.95 0.86 -2.48
CA ASN A 65 -2.30 1.39 -2.73
C ASN A 65 -3.00 1.82 -1.43
N PRO A 66 -3.87 2.84 -1.45
CA PRO A 66 -4.61 3.29 -0.27
C PRO A 66 -5.55 2.21 0.26
N GLU A 67 -6.05 1.33 -0.63
CA GLU A 67 -6.86 0.16 -0.25
C GLU A 67 -6.08 -0.87 0.59
N MET A 68 -4.75 -0.79 0.62
CA MET A 68 -3.87 -1.63 1.43
C MET A 68 -3.47 -0.99 2.76
N ILE A 69 -3.83 0.27 3.02
CA ILE A 69 -3.56 0.92 4.31
C ILE A 69 -4.18 0.10 5.47
N PRO A 70 -5.42 -0.43 5.38
CA PRO A 70 -5.95 -1.33 6.40
C PRO A 70 -5.09 -2.58 6.63
N ALA A 71 -4.51 -3.16 5.57
CA ALA A 71 -3.59 -4.30 5.67
C ALA A 71 -2.30 -3.91 6.40
N GLY A 72 -1.73 -2.74 6.10
CA GLY A 72 -0.57 -2.20 6.82
C GLY A 72 -0.86 -1.97 8.31
N LEU A 73 -2.03 -1.41 8.64
CA LEU A 73 -2.46 -1.23 10.03
C LEU A 73 -2.61 -2.56 10.76
N PHE A 74 -3.20 -3.56 10.11
CA PHE A 74 -3.28 -4.92 10.63
C PHE A 74 -1.90 -5.50 10.94
N LEU A 75 -0.92 -5.34 10.05
CA LEU A 75 0.47 -5.76 10.29
C LEU A 75 1.09 -5.03 11.49
N LYS A 76 0.84 -3.73 11.64
CA LYS A 76 1.30 -2.96 12.82
C LYS A 76 0.68 -3.47 14.12
N MET A 77 -0.60 -3.84 14.09
CA MET A 77 -1.31 -4.39 15.26
C MET A 77 -0.76 -5.74 15.72
N LEU A 78 -0.25 -6.57 14.80
CA LEU A 78 0.39 -7.85 15.15
C LEU A 78 1.73 -7.67 15.91
N GLY A 79 2.29 -6.46 15.93
CA GLY A 79 3.53 -6.15 16.63
C GLY A 79 4.79 -6.55 15.87
N GLY A 80 5.87 -5.77 16.02
CA GLY A 80 7.19 -6.08 15.48
C GLY A 80 7.36 -5.95 13.95
N LYS A 81 6.29 -5.67 13.20
CA LYS A 81 6.34 -5.49 11.74
C LYS A 81 6.68 -4.03 11.40
N LYS A 82 7.70 -3.82 10.55
CA LYS A 82 8.01 -2.51 9.95
C LYS A 82 7.24 -2.34 8.65
N VAL A 83 6.47 -1.27 8.54
CA VAL A 83 5.60 -1.00 7.38
C VAL A 83 5.98 0.35 6.78
N VAL A 84 6.13 0.39 5.46
CA VAL A 84 6.31 1.60 4.67
C VAL A 84 5.15 1.70 3.69
N TYR A 85 4.53 2.87 3.63
CA TYR A 85 3.53 3.18 2.63
C TYR A 85 4.11 4.11 1.57
N ASP A 86 3.78 3.85 0.32
CA ASP A 86 4.32 4.54 -0.84
C ASP A 86 3.19 4.95 -1.76
N THR A 87 2.82 6.22 -1.68
CA THR A 87 1.78 6.79 -2.52
C THR A 87 2.38 7.22 -3.86
N GLN A 88 1.96 6.52 -4.92
CA GLN A 88 2.43 6.79 -6.28
C GLN A 88 1.63 7.92 -6.95
N GLU A 89 0.45 8.26 -6.42
CA GLU A 89 -0.49 9.20 -7.02
C GLU A 89 -1.25 10.00 -5.93
N ASP A 90 -1.79 11.16 -6.29
CA ASP A 90 -2.75 11.89 -5.45
C ASP A 90 -4.13 11.22 -5.46
N HIS A 91 -4.23 10.11 -4.73
CA HIS A 91 -5.46 9.32 -4.64
C HIS A 91 -6.67 10.11 -4.10
N PRO A 92 -6.54 11.02 -3.10
CA PRO A 92 -7.63 11.90 -2.69
C PRO A 92 -8.20 12.74 -3.83
N SER A 93 -7.36 13.39 -4.62
CA SER A 93 -7.79 14.21 -5.76
C SER A 93 -8.40 13.34 -6.87
N MET A 94 -7.87 12.15 -7.11
CA MET A 94 -8.45 11.21 -8.06
C MET A 94 -9.88 10.77 -7.69
N MET A 95 -10.25 10.73 -6.41
CA MET A 95 -11.65 10.42 -6.04
C MET A 95 -12.64 11.50 -6.49
N LEU A 96 -12.19 12.75 -6.63
CA LEU A 96 -13.04 13.87 -7.06
C LEU A 96 -13.34 13.84 -8.57
N THR A 97 -12.46 13.21 -9.37
CA THR A 97 -12.58 13.15 -10.83
C THR A 97 -13.21 11.84 -11.32
N LYS A 98 -13.36 10.83 -10.45
CA LYS A 98 -13.93 9.53 -10.80
C LYS A 98 -15.40 9.61 -11.23
N ALA A 99 -15.62 9.52 -12.54
CA ALA A 99 -16.93 9.64 -13.19
C ALA A 99 -17.98 8.65 -12.66
N TYR A 100 -17.54 7.44 -12.28
CA TYR A 100 -18.43 6.38 -11.78
C TYR A 100 -18.98 6.62 -10.38
N LEU A 101 -18.42 7.55 -9.61
CA LEU A 101 -18.85 7.84 -8.26
C LEU A 101 -19.89 8.96 -8.30
N PRO A 102 -21.04 8.82 -7.60
CA PRO A 102 -22.02 9.90 -7.48
C PRO A 102 -21.34 11.15 -6.88
N ARG A 103 -21.70 12.35 -7.37
CA ARG A 103 -21.08 13.60 -6.92
C ARG A 103 -21.09 13.76 -5.39
N ALA A 104 -22.17 13.35 -4.74
CA ALA A 104 -22.30 13.37 -3.28
C ALA A 104 -21.30 12.45 -2.55
N VAL A 105 -20.88 11.35 -3.17
CA VAL A 105 -19.96 10.37 -2.58
C VAL A 105 -18.50 10.72 -2.89
N ARG A 106 -18.22 11.51 -3.94
CA ARG A 106 -16.85 11.91 -4.33
C ARG A 106 -16.10 12.62 -3.22
N SER A 107 -16.75 13.59 -2.57
CA SER A 107 -16.15 14.36 -1.47
C SER A 107 -15.91 13.49 -0.24
N LEU A 108 -16.84 12.58 0.07
CA LEU A 108 -16.68 11.64 1.19
C LEU A 108 -15.55 10.64 0.92
N ALA A 109 -15.49 10.07 -0.29
CA ALA A 109 -14.44 9.14 -0.70
C ALA A 109 -13.06 9.81 -0.69
N SER A 110 -12.96 11.04 -1.21
CA SER A 110 -11.72 11.84 -1.17
C SER A 110 -11.26 12.07 0.27
N LYS A 111 -12.16 12.52 1.16
CA LYS A 111 -11.87 12.70 2.58
C LYS A 111 -11.47 11.39 3.28
N ALA A 112 -12.12 10.28 2.95
CA ALA A 112 -11.81 8.97 3.50
C ALA A 112 -10.38 8.54 3.12
N VAL A 113 -10.02 8.64 1.84
CA VAL A 113 -8.66 8.34 1.35
C VAL A 113 -7.63 9.25 2.03
N ALA A 114 -7.86 10.57 2.06
CA ALA A 114 -6.96 11.51 2.71
C ALA A 114 -6.80 11.25 4.23
N THR A 115 -7.83 10.69 4.87
CA THR A 115 -7.76 10.32 6.29
C THR A 115 -6.94 9.04 6.47
N MET A 116 -7.14 8.04 5.61
CA MET A 116 -6.32 6.82 5.62
C MET A 116 -4.85 7.12 5.37
N GLU A 117 -4.52 7.98 4.40
CA GLU A 117 -3.13 8.37 4.13
C GLU A 117 -2.49 9.12 5.30
N ARG A 118 -3.24 10.02 5.97
CA ARG A 118 -2.76 10.68 7.19
C ARG A 118 -2.54 9.70 8.35
N MET A 119 -3.39 8.69 8.47
CA MET A 119 -3.19 7.62 9.46
C MET A 119 -1.95 6.78 9.12
N ALA A 120 -1.77 6.41 7.85
CA ALA A 120 -0.58 5.70 7.38
C ALA A 120 0.69 6.50 7.71
N ALA A 121 0.72 7.80 7.40
CA ALA A 121 1.85 8.67 7.71
C ALA A 121 2.17 8.74 9.22
N ARG A 122 1.15 8.70 10.09
CA ARG A 122 1.31 8.69 11.56
C ARG A 122 1.85 7.37 12.11
N ILE A 123 1.28 6.27 11.64
CA ILE A 123 1.38 4.96 12.32
C ILE A 123 2.49 4.11 11.71
N PHE A 124 2.74 4.25 10.40
CA PHE A 124 3.75 3.46 9.72
C PHE A 124 5.15 4.01 9.94
N ASP A 125 6.15 3.16 9.71
CA ASP A 125 7.56 3.46 9.96
C ASP A 125 8.18 4.30 8.83
N GLY A 126 7.51 4.38 7.69
CA GLY A 126 7.87 5.29 6.60
C GLY A 126 6.70 5.62 5.69
N TYR A 127 6.79 6.79 5.06
CA TYR A 127 5.85 7.27 4.06
C TYR A 127 6.66 7.85 2.88
N ILE A 128 6.47 7.27 1.70
CA ILE A 128 7.06 7.69 0.44
C ILE A 128 5.93 8.32 -0.38
N ALA A 129 6.24 9.44 -1.03
CA ALA A 129 5.32 10.13 -1.91
C ALA A 129 6.01 10.39 -3.24
N ALA A 130 5.26 10.31 -4.33
CA ALA A 130 5.75 10.61 -5.67
C ALA A 130 6.27 12.05 -5.82
N ASP A 131 5.63 13.01 -5.15
CA ASP A 131 5.96 14.43 -5.25
C ASP A 131 5.71 15.22 -3.95
N SER A 132 6.20 16.46 -3.93
CA SER A 132 6.12 17.36 -2.77
C SER A 132 4.73 17.96 -2.52
N GLY A 133 3.84 17.97 -3.50
CA GLY A 133 2.42 18.32 -3.33
C GLY A 133 1.66 17.22 -2.60
N THR A 134 1.83 15.97 -3.02
CA THR A 134 1.23 14.80 -2.35
C THR A 134 1.79 14.64 -0.93
N LEU A 135 3.10 14.86 -0.75
CA LEU A 135 3.73 14.86 0.58
C LEU A 135 3.19 15.97 1.48
N ARG A 136 2.90 17.16 0.97
CA ARG A 136 2.47 18.33 1.79
C ARG A 136 1.21 18.07 2.61
N ALA A 137 0.27 17.27 2.09
CA ALA A 137 -0.96 16.90 2.79
C ALA A 137 -0.71 16.02 4.04
N THR A 138 0.42 15.32 4.09
CA THR A 138 0.81 14.39 5.18
C THR A 138 2.09 14.82 5.89
N ALA A 139 2.79 15.85 5.40
CA ALA A 139 4.09 16.36 5.86
C ALA A 139 4.11 16.95 7.29
N ARG A 140 2.97 17.11 7.96
CA ARG A 140 2.93 17.62 9.36
C ARG A 140 2.50 16.56 10.37
N VAL A 141 2.39 15.32 9.91
CA VAL A 141 1.54 14.33 10.55
C VAL A 141 2.29 13.03 10.86
N GLY A 142 3.48 12.78 10.29
CA GLY A 142 4.18 11.50 10.39
C GLY A 142 5.54 11.51 11.11
N ARG A 143 6.05 10.31 11.40
CA ARG A 143 7.41 10.07 11.94
C ARG A 143 8.49 9.98 10.84
N SER A 144 8.19 10.42 9.62
CA SER A 144 9.09 10.25 8.48
C SER A 144 10.32 11.14 8.65
N HIS A 145 11.51 10.55 8.64
CA HIS A 145 12.81 11.24 8.77
C HIS A 145 13.16 12.19 7.59
N LYS A 146 12.26 12.37 6.63
CA LYS A 146 12.35 13.42 5.59
C LYS A 146 11.62 14.71 5.94
N MET A 147 11.07 14.84 7.16
CA MET A 147 10.59 16.12 7.69
C MET A 147 11.71 17.00 8.19
#